data_AF-A0A7K2NSA2-F1
#
_entry.id   AF-A0A7K2NSA2-F1
#
_cell.length_a   1.000
_cell.length_b   1.000
_cell.length_c   1.000
_cell.angle_alpha   90.00
_cell.angle_beta   90.00
_cell.angle_gamma   90.00
#
_symmetry.space_group_name_H-M   'P 1'
#
loop_
_entity.id
_entity.type
_entity.pdbx_description
1 polymer ?
#
loop_
_entity_poly.entity_id
_entity_poly.type
_entity_poly.pdbx_seq_one_letter_code
_entity_poly.pdbx_strand_id
1 'polypeptide(L)'
;PVPETHLRRPRITPDLAGSAFHLELPLSGNRPGYRVRAVLGDADGEVSRAEARADLDLAPRLHLPVPDDRRREWGPEDPHLYDLRLELLDAAGQVVDSAESYAGLRAVGLRGKAVLL
;
A
#
# COMPACT_ATOMS: atom_id res chain seq x y z
N PRO A 1 -2.42 21.12 -10.41
CA PRO A 1 -2.11 20.34 -11.62
C PRO A 1 -1.28 19.12 -11.20
N VAL A 2 -1.52 17.94 -11.78
CA VAL A 2 -0.70 16.74 -11.50
C VAL A 2 0.47 16.66 -12.49
N PRO A 3 1.59 16.01 -12.13
CA PRO A 3 2.67 15.71 -13.06
C PRO A 3 2.17 14.90 -14.27
N GLU A 4 2.91 14.96 -15.38
CA GLU A 4 2.58 14.20 -16.59
C GLU A 4 2.50 12.69 -16.33
N THR A 5 3.50 12.17 -15.60
CA THR A 5 3.51 10.81 -15.05
C THR A 5 3.19 10.86 -13.56
N HIS A 6 2.06 10.30 -13.16
CA HIS A 6 1.55 10.37 -11.79
C HIS A 6 0.86 9.06 -11.38
N LEU A 7 0.68 8.87 -10.07
CA LEU A 7 -0.09 7.81 -9.46
C LEU A 7 -1.58 8.01 -9.75
N ARG A 8 -2.25 6.98 -10.27
CA ARG A 8 -3.71 6.90 -10.29
C ARG A 8 -4.21 6.30 -8.97
N ARG A 9 -5.53 6.13 -8.85
CA ARG A 9 -6.16 5.56 -7.66
C ARG A 9 -5.55 4.18 -7.32
N PRO A 10 -4.89 4.04 -6.15
CA PRO A 10 -4.29 2.77 -5.74
C PRO A 10 -5.38 1.76 -5.35
N ARG A 11 -5.03 0.48 -5.42
CA ARG A 11 -5.79 -0.58 -4.75
C ARG A 11 -4.96 -1.12 -3.60
N ILE A 12 -5.55 -1.08 -2.40
CA ILE A 12 -4.94 -1.54 -1.16
C ILE A 12 -5.82 -2.67 -0.64
N THR A 13 -5.27 -3.88 -0.58
CA THR A 13 -6.00 -5.07 -0.14
C THR A 13 -5.37 -5.57 1.16
N PRO A 14 -6.09 -5.51 2.31
CA PRO A 14 -5.62 -6.14 3.53
C PRO A 14 -5.67 -7.66 3.40
N ASP A 15 -4.63 -8.33 3.86
CA ASP A 15 -4.53 -9.78 3.97
C ASP A 15 -4.30 -10.15 5.43
N LEU A 16 -5.40 -10.34 6.15
CA LEU A 16 -5.38 -10.65 7.57
C LEU A 16 -4.68 -11.99 7.86
N ALA A 17 -4.87 -12.99 7.00
CA ALA A 17 -4.28 -14.31 7.19
C ALA A 17 -2.77 -14.29 6.90
N GLY A 18 -2.36 -13.56 5.87
CA GLY A 18 -0.96 -13.37 5.49
C GLY A 18 -0.21 -12.30 6.32
N SER A 19 -0.89 -11.59 7.22
CA SER A 19 -0.33 -10.45 7.97
C SER A 19 0.34 -9.42 7.07
N ALA A 20 -0.40 -8.91 6.07
CA ALA A 20 0.18 -8.01 5.07
C ALA A 20 -0.85 -7.09 4.40
N PHE A 21 -0.33 -6.11 3.66
CA PHE A 21 -1.08 -5.36 2.65
C PHE A 21 -0.53 -5.62 1.26
N HIS A 22 -1.42 -5.95 0.32
CA HIS A 22 -1.10 -6.04 -1.10
C HIS A 22 -1.51 -4.75 -1.80
N LEU A 23 -0.56 -4.15 -2.53
CA LEU A 23 -0.78 -2.93 -3.28
C LEU A 23 -0.74 -3.19 -4.78
N GLU A 24 -1.63 -2.53 -5.51
CA GLU A 24 -1.53 -2.31 -6.95
C GLU A 24 -1.57 -0.79 -7.16
N LEU A 25 -0.57 -0.26 -7.87
CA LEU A 25 -0.35 1.18 -8.02
C LEU A 25 -0.45 1.60 -9.50
N PRO A 26 -1.66 1.77 -10.06
CA PRO A 26 -1.81 2.14 -11.46
C PRO A 26 -1.21 3.53 -11.74
N LEU A 27 -0.59 3.70 -12.90
CA LEU A 27 0.11 4.93 -13.30
C LEU A 27 -0.55 5.58 -14.50
N SER A 28 -0.38 6.90 -14.66
CA SER A 28 -0.83 7.61 -15.88
C SER A 28 -0.02 7.24 -17.12
N GLY A 29 1.23 6.83 -16.92
CA GLY A 29 2.17 6.31 -17.90
C GLY A 29 3.39 5.70 -17.20
N ASN A 30 4.32 5.15 -17.95
CA ASN A 30 5.60 4.69 -17.44
C ASN A 30 6.77 5.31 -18.22
N ARG A 31 7.94 5.43 -17.57
CA ARG A 31 9.16 5.99 -18.14
C ARG A 31 10.35 5.13 -17.74
N PRO A 32 11.35 4.93 -18.63
CA PRO A 32 12.53 4.12 -18.32
C PRO A 32 13.18 4.50 -16.98
N GLY A 33 13.47 3.49 -16.15
CA GLY A 33 14.11 3.65 -14.85
C GLY A 33 13.20 4.13 -13.72
N TYR A 34 11.92 4.43 -13.97
CA TYR A 34 10.99 4.83 -12.91
C TYR A 34 10.69 3.65 -11.99
N ARG A 35 10.40 3.98 -10.73
CA ARG A 35 10.07 3.01 -9.67
C ARG A 35 8.89 3.50 -8.84
N VAL A 36 8.13 2.58 -8.26
CA VAL A 36 7.21 2.90 -7.18
C VAL A 36 7.82 2.49 -5.85
N ARG A 37 7.52 3.25 -4.80
CA ARG A 37 7.86 2.95 -3.42
C ARG A 37 6.61 3.06 -2.56
N ALA A 38 6.44 2.13 -1.63
CA ALA A 38 5.45 2.24 -0.59
C ALA A 38 6.09 2.01 0.78
N VAL A 39 5.64 2.78 1.76
CA VAL A 39 6.03 2.67 3.16
C VAL A 39 4.77 2.54 3.99
N LEU A 40 4.72 1.47 4.79
CA LEU A 40 3.72 1.23 5.83
C LEU A 40 4.26 1.75 7.15
N GLY A 41 3.47 2.50 7.91
CA GLY A 41 3.85 3.01 9.22
C GLY A 41 2.74 2.88 10.25
N ASP A 42 3.11 3.03 11.51
CA ASP A 42 2.20 3.24 12.64
C ASP A 42 2.79 4.31 13.59
N ALA A 43 2.24 4.42 14.81
CA ALA A 43 2.70 5.38 15.81
C ALA A 43 4.17 5.22 16.26
N ASP A 44 4.73 4.01 16.14
CA ASP A 44 6.12 3.67 16.46
C ASP A 44 7.06 3.80 15.25
N GLY A 45 6.54 4.22 14.08
CA GLY A 45 7.31 4.55 12.88
C GLY A 45 7.12 3.57 11.73
N GLU A 46 8.13 3.44 10.86
CA GLU A 46 8.09 2.54 9.70
C GLU A 46 7.95 1.07 10.14
N VAL A 47 6.90 0.41 9.62
CA VAL A 47 6.59 -1.01 9.83
C VAL A 47 7.23 -1.85 8.73
N SER A 48 7.04 -1.43 7.47
CA SER A 48 7.66 -2.09 6.32
C SER A 48 7.72 -1.17 5.10
N ARG A 49 8.60 -1.53 4.16
CA ARG A 49 8.81 -0.80 2.90
C ARG A 49 9.03 -1.76 1.76
N ALA A 50 8.47 -1.42 0.60
CA ALA A 50 8.68 -2.15 -0.64
C ALA A 50 8.88 -1.19 -1.81
N GLU A 51 9.62 -1.66 -2.81
CA GLU A 51 9.81 -0.97 -4.08
C GLU A 51 9.70 -1.94 -5.25
N ALA A 52 9.24 -1.43 -6.38
CA ALA A 52 9.22 -2.16 -7.64
C ALA A 52 9.55 -1.25 -8.80
N ARG A 53 10.04 -1.86 -9.88
CA ARG A 53 10.15 -1.19 -11.18
C ARG A 53 8.77 -0.75 -11.63
N ALA A 54 8.69 0.44 -12.20
CA ALA A 54 7.48 1.06 -12.72
C ALA A 54 7.61 1.42 -14.21
N ASP A 55 8.61 0.85 -14.88
CA ASP A 55 8.98 1.14 -16.27
C ASP A 55 8.68 -0.01 -17.24
N LEU A 56 8.12 -1.12 -16.73
CA LEU A 56 7.79 -2.31 -17.53
C LEU A 56 6.27 -2.52 -17.71
N ASP A 57 5.48 -2.07 -16.76
CA ASP A 57 4.01 -2.12 -16.79
C ASP A 57 3.42 -0.79 -16.29
N LEU A 58 2.09 -0.71 -16.23
CA LEU A 58 1.35 0.48 -15.78
C LEU A 58 0.66 0.29 -14.44
N ALA A 59 0.89 -0.83 -13.75
CA ALA A 59 0.24 -1.16 -12.48
C ALA A 59 1.16 -2.05 -11.61
N PRO A 60 2.34 -1.54 -11.21
CA PRO A 60 3.26 -2.29 -10.38
C PRO A 60 2.60 -2.68 -9.06
N ARG A 61 3.01 -3.85 -8.56
CA ARG A 61 2.47 -4.45 -7.34
C ARG A 61 3.52 -4.50 -6.26
N LEU A 62 3.09 -4.25 -5.02
CA LEU A 62 3.93 -4.30 -3.83
C LEU A 62 3.28 -5.16 -2.76
N HIS A 63 4.12 -5.77 -1.93
CA HIS A 63 3.72 -6.53 -0.76
C HIS A 63 4.36 -5.90 0.47
N LEU A 64 3.54 -5.50 1.44
CA LEU A 64 3.97 -4.86 2.68
C LEU A 64 3.62 -5.78 3.86
N PRO A 65 4.56 -6.61 4.35
CA PRO A 65 4.31 -7.46 5.50
C PRO A 65 4.18 -6.63 6.78
N VAL A 66 3.39 -7.12 7.72
CA VAL A 66 3.26 -6.59 9.09
C VAL A 66 3.89 -7.62 10.04
N PRO A 67 5.03 -7.31 10.66
CA PRO A 67 5.67 -8.15 11.66
C PRO A 67 4.75 -8.46 12.85
N ASP A 68 4.89 -9.64 13.45
CA ASP A 68 4.01 -10.11 14.54
C ASP A 68 3.99 -9.17 15.75
N ASP A 69 5.11 -8.54 16.09
CA ASP A 69 5.25 -7.59 17.20
C ASP A 69 4.60 -6.23 16.93
N ARG A 70 4.31 -5.93 15.66
CA ARG A 70 3.64 -4.71 15.20
C ARG A 70 2.22 -4.98 14.70
N ARG A 71 1.80 -6.25 14.68
CA ARG A 71 0.49 -6.66 14.16
C ARG A 71 -0.62 -6.24 15.10
N ARG A 72 -1.41 -5.28 14.63
CA ARG A 72 -2.68 -4.86 15.20
C ARG A 72 -3.76 -4.90 14.13
N GLU A 73 -4.83 -5.63 14.44
CA GLU A 73 -5.98 -5.81 13.56
C GLU A 73 -6.93 -4.62 13.71
N TRP A 74 -7.62 -4.29 12.62
CA TRP A 74 -8.74 -3.35 12.69
C TRP A 74 -10.00 -4.13 13.09
N GLY A 75 -10.70 -3.64 14.10
CA GLY A 75 -12.03 -4.09 14.50
C GLY A 75 -12.93 -2.92 14.89
N PRO A 76 -14.25 -3.12 15.01
CA PRO A 76 -15.18 -2.07 15.47
C PRO A 76 -14.83 -1.52 16.86
N GLU A 77 -14.34 -2.37 17.76
CA GLU A 77 -13.88 -2.02 19.11
C GLU A 77 -12.46 -1.46 19.16
N ASP A 78 -11.63 -1.78 18.16
CA ASP A 78 -10.27 -1.28 18.01
C ASP A 78 -10.00 -0.85 16.56
N PRO A 79 -10.37 0.38 16.16
CA PRO A 79 -10.32 0.83 14.77
C PRO A 79 -8.90 1.25 14.35
N HIS A 80 -7.92 0.38 14.55
CA HIS A 80 -6.52 0.66 14.24
C HIS A 80 -6.27 0.80 12.73
N LEU A 81 -5.55 1.86 12.36
CA LEU A 81 -5.14 2.15 10.99
C LEU A 81 -3.63 2.29 10.93
N TYR A 82 -3.04 1.67 9.91
CA TYR A 82 -1.67 1.93 9.50
C TYR A 82 -1.65 3.07 8.50
N ASP A 83 -0.60 3.87 8.56
CA ASP A 83 -0.31 4.90 7.59
C ASP A 83 0.35 4.29 6.34
N LEU A 84 0.00 4.81 5.16
CA LEU A 84 0.56 4.40 3.89
C LEU A 84 1.07 5.63 3.14
N ARG A 85 2.37 5.66 2.85
CA ARG A 85 2.97 6.62 1.92
C ARG A 85 3.31 5.92 0.61
N LEU A 86 2.80 6.45 -0.49
CA LEU A 86 2.98 5.93 -1.84
C LEU A 86 3.73 6.96 -2.67
N GLU A 87 4.81 6.55 -3.35
CA GLU A 87 5.67 7.46 -4.09
C GLU A 87 5.99 6.88 -5.47
N LEU A 88 6.00 7.75 -6.48
CA LEU A 88 6.59 7.50 -7.79
C LEU A 88 7.96 8.19 -7.84
N LEU A 89 8.99 7.41 -8.19
CA LEU A 89 10.37 7.85 -8.25
C LEU A 89 10.84 7.86 -9.70
N ASP A 90 11.59 8.89 -10.10
CA ASP A 90 12.29 8.91 -11.38
C ASP A 90 13.56 8.03 -11.37
N ALA A 91 14.25 7.99 -12.51
CA ALA A 91 15.49 7.23 -12.68
C ALA A 91 16.65 7.72 -11.80
N ALA A 92 16.60 8.96 -11.28
CA ALA A 92 17.56 9.51 -10.34
C ALA A 92 17.17 9.25 -8.87
N GLY A 93 16.02 8.61 -8.63
CA GLY A 93 15.48 8.33 -7.30
C GLY A 93 14.74 9.52 -6.67
N GLN A 94 14.44 10.57 -7.44
CA GLN A 94 13.68 11.72 -6.95
C GLN A 94 12.19 11.42 -6.97
N VAL A 95 11.48 11.89 -5.95
CA VAL A 95 10.02 11.77 -5.87
C VAL A 95 9.41 12.72 -6.90
N VAL A 96 8.74 12.16 -7.90
CA VAL A 96 8.03 12.94 -8.93
C VAL A 96 6.54 13.05 -8.65
N ASP A 97 5.97 12.11 -7.89
CA ASP A 97 4.60 12.17 -7.40
C ASP A 97 4.47 11.38 -6.09
N SER A 98 3.50 11.77 -5.25
CA SER A 98 3.28 11.13 -3.95
C SER A 98 1.83 11.21 -3.50
N ALA A 99 1.37 10.18 -2.81
CA ALA A 99 0.07 10.15 -2.17
C ALA A 99 0.15 9.52 -0.77
N GLU A 100 -0.64 10.05 0.15
CA GLU A 100 -0.82 9.48 1.47
C GLU A 100 -2.19 8.78 1.55
N SER A 101 -2.23 7.68 2.28
CA SER A 101 -3.42 6.90 2.54
C SER A 101 -3.28 6.20 3.88
N TYR A 102 -4.27 5.38 4.23
CA TYR A 102 -4.26 4.57 5.42
C TYR A 102 -5.02 3.27 5.15
N ALA A 103 -4.73 2.23 5.91
CA ALA A 103 -5.41 0.95 5.79
C ALA A 103 -5.53 0.23 7.14
N GLY A 104 -6.69 -0.42 7.34
CA GLY A 104 -6.90 -1.31 8.48
C GLY A 104 -6.66 -2.75 8.07
N LEU A 105 -5.88 -3.49 8.88
CA LEU A 105 -5.64 -4.91 8.67
C LEU A 105 -6.86 -5.70 9.18
N ARG A 106 -7.75 -6.13 8.27
CA ARG A 106 -8.99 -6.83 8.60
C ARG A 106 -9.41 -7.79 7.50
N ALA A 107 -10.32 -8.69 7.83
CA ALA A 107 -11.05 -9.50 6.85
C ALA A 107 -12.56 -9.26 7.01
N VAL A 108 -13.34 -9.61 5.99
CA VAL A 108 -14.79 -9.76 6.12
C VAL A 108 -15.14 -11.10 5.52
N GLY A 109 -15.81 -11.95 6.31
CA GLY A 109 -16.14 -13.31 5.91
C GLY A 109 -17.63 -13.60 6.02
N LEU A 110 -18.03 -14.76 5.50
CA LEU A 110 -19.37 -15.31 5.67
C LEU A 110 -19.29 -16.70 6.29
N ARG A 111 -20.12 -16.99 7.28
CA ARG A 111 -20.37 -18.34 7.80
C ARG A 111 -21.86 -18.62 7.78
N GLY A 112 -22.31 -19.34 6.75
CA GLY A 112 -23.74 -19.52 6.48
C GLY A 112 -24.40 -18.17 6.18
N LYS A 113 -25.30 -17.72 7.07
CA LYS A 113 -25.97 -16.41 6.98
C LYS A 113 -25.35 -15.33 7.88
N ALA A 114 -24.29 -15.66 8.62
CA ALA A 114 -23.59 -14.70 9.48
C ALA A 114 -22.48 -13.98 8.70
N VAL A 115 -22.37 -12.66 8.89
CA VAL A 115 -21.22 -11.86 8.47
C VAL A 115 -20.20 -11.88 9.62
N LEU A 116 -18.95 -12.16 9.28
CA LEU A 116 -17.81 -12.14 10.20
C LEU A 116 -16.98 -10.89 9.90
N LEU A 117 -16.58 -10.19 10.96
CA LEU A 117 -15.60 -9.11 10.95
C LEU A 117 -14.36 -9.58 11.70
#